data_AF-A0A938YG67-F1
#
_entry.id   AF-A0A938YG67-F1
#
_cell.length_a   1.000
_cell.length_b   1.000
_cell.length_c   1.000
_cell.angle_alpha   90.00
_cell.angle_beta   90.00
_cell.angle_gamma   90.00
#
_symmetry.space_group_name_H-M   'P 1'
#
loop_
_entity.id
_entity.type
_entity.pdbx_description
1 polymer ?
#
loop_
_entity_poly.entity_id
_entity_poly.type
_entity_poly.pdbx_seq_one_letter_code
_entity_poly.pdbx_strand_id
1 'polypeptide(L)' 'MQWVQDEIAALGGDPGAVTIAGESGGSDSVCAQLASPSTSGLFARAVLQSATCSDAS' A
#
# COMPACT_ATOMS: atom_id res chain seq x y z
N MET A 1 1.43 -0.11 -7.91
CA MET A 1 0.76 -1.23 -7.23
C MET A 1 0.07 -2.21 -8.18
N GLN A 2 -0.48 -1.77 -9.32
CA GLN A 2 -1.24 -2.62 -10.24
C GLN A 2 -0.52 -3.93 -10.64
N TRP A 3 0.78 -3.86 -10.97
CA TRP A 3 1.56 -5.06 -11.31
C TRP A 3 1.53 -6.14 -10.22
N VAL A 4 1.58 -5.76 -8.94
CA VAL A 4 1.51 -6.74 -7.84
C VAL A 4 0.15 -7.45 -7.86
N GLN A 5 -0.94 -6.69 -8.06
CA GLN A 5 -2.28 -7.27 -8.16
C GLN A 5 -2.40 -8.24 -9.34
N ASP A 6 -1.81 -7.89 -10.48
CA ASP A 6 -1.91 -8.69 -11.70
C ASP A 6 -1.09 -9.99 -11.61
N GLU A 7 0.06 -9.97 -10.94
CA GLU A 7 1.03 -11.07 -11.01
C GLU A 7 1.10 -11.95 -9.75
N ILE A 8 0.68 -11.47 -8.58
CA ILE A 8 0.99 -12.16 -7.31
C ILE A 8 0.34 -13.55 -7.21
N ALA A 9 -0.79 -13.77 -7.89
CA ALA A 9 -1.44 -15.07 -7.98
C ALA A 9 -0.56 -16.13 -8.66
N ALA A 10 0.20 -15.75 -9.70
CA ALA A 10 1.12 -16.65 -10.39
C ALA A 10 2.31 -17.07 -9.51
N LEU A 11 2.63 -16.25 -8.49
CA LEU A 11 3.66 -16.54 -7.48
C LEU A 11 3.07 -17.28 -6.25
N GLY A 12 1.79 -17.66 -6.28
CA GLY A 12 1.11 -18.37 -5.19
C GLY A 12 0.60 -17.48 -4.06
N GLY A 13 0.59 -16.16 -4.23
CA GLY A 13 0.00 -15.23 -3.28
C GLY A 13 -1.48 -14.96 -3.55
N ASP A 14 -2.15 -14.30 -2.59
CA ASP A 14 -3.55 -13.90 -2.71
C ASP A 14 -3.64 -12.38 -3.01
N PRO A 15 -4.17 -11.98 -4.19
CA PRO A 15 -4.37 -10.57 -4.54
C PRO A 15 -5.30 -9.84 -3.56
N GLY A 16 -6.23 -10.55 -2.91
CA GLY A 16 -7.13 -10.02 -1.88
C GLY A 16 -6.48 -9.82 -0.52
N ALA A 17 -5.24 -10.29 -0.31
CA ALA A 17 -4.54 -10.22 0.97
C ALA A 17 -3.26 -9.36 0.96
N VAL A 18 -3.05 -8.55 -0.08
CA VAL A 18 -1.85 -7.70 -0.23
C VAL A 18 -1.74 -6.70 0.93
N THR A 19 -0.55 -6.61 1.53
CA THR A 19 -0.19 -5.61 2.55
C THR A 19 0.97 -4.77 2.05
N ILE A 20 0.83 -3.45 2.09
CA ILE A 20 1.95 -2.52 1.83
C ILE A 20 2.56 -2.07 3.16
N ALA A 21 3.88 -1.91 3.20
CA ALA A 21 4.60 -1.47 4.39
C ALA A 21 5.70 -0.48 4.02
N GLY A 22 5.90 0.52 4.88
CA GLY A 22 6.92 1.56 4.69
C GLY A 22 7.54 1.97 6.02
N GLU A 23 8.75 2.54 5.95
CA GLU A 23 9.50 3.07 7.09
C GLU A 23 10.03 4.46 6.74
N SER A 24 9.96 5.41 7.68
CA SER A 24 10.40 6.80 7.46
C SER A 24 9.72 7.38 6.21
N GLY A 25 10.46 7.84 5.20
CA GLY A 25 9.89 8.30 3.91
C GLY A 25 9.11 7.22 3.14
N GLY A 26 9.33 5.94 3.45
CA GLY A 26 8.49 4.85 2.98
C GLY A 26 7.07 4.88 3.59
N SER A 27 6.92 5.32 4.84
CA SER A 27 5.59 5.52 5.44
C SER A 27 4.84 6.66 4.74
N ASP A 28 5.53 7.74 4.35
CA ASP A 28 4.92 8.81 3.54
C ASP A 28 4.46 8.28 2.17
N SER A 29 5.24 7.37 1.58
CA SER A 29 4.86 6.72 0.33
C SER A 29 3.62 5.83 0.51
N VAL A 30 3.51 5.08 1.61
CA VAL A 30 2.31 4.30 1.96
C VAL A 30 1.09 5.23 2.15
N CYS A 31 1.27 6.39 2.80
CA CYS A 31 0.21 7.39 2.93
C CYS A 31 -0.27 7.93 1.59
N ALA A 32 0.64 8.22 0.67
CA ALA A 32 0.28 8.66 -0.68
C ALA A 32 -0.55 7.59 -1.42
N GLN A 33 -0.25 6.31 -1.23
CA GLN A 33 -1.04 5.20 -1.80
C GLN A 33 -2.42 5.06 -1.12
N LEU A 34 -2.52 5.31 0.18
CA LEU A 34 -3.80 5.31 0.91
C LEU A 34 -4.73 6.46 0.47
N ALA A 35 -4.17 7.64 0.20
CA ALA A 35 -4.93 8.83 -0.21
C ALA A 35 -5.30 8.84 -1.70
N SER A 36 -4.61 8.07 -2.53
CA SER A 36 -4.79 8.11 -3.98
C SER A 36 -5.98 7.27 -4.46
N PRO A 37 -6.95 7.85 -5.20
CA PRO A 37 -8.05 7.09 -5.79
C PRO A 37 -7.59 6.00 -6.76
N SER A 38 -6.47 6.21 -7.46
CA SER A 38 -5.95 5.26 -8.46
C SER A 38 -5.43 3.95 -7.85
N THR A 39 -5.25 3.91 -6.53
CA THR A 39 -4.72 2.76 -5.81
C THR A 39 -5.74 2.15 -4.86
N SER A 40 -6.97 2.69 -4.86
CA SER A 40 -8.10 2.14 -4.10
C SER A 40 -8.36 0.70 -4.50
N GLY A 41 -8.41 -0.19 -3.51
CA GLY A 41 -8.65 -1.63 -3.72
C GLY A 41 -7.43 -2.43 -4.16
N LEU A 42 -6.27 -1.81 -4.40
CA LEU A 42 -5.04 -2.53 -4.82
C LEU A 42 -4.25 -3.15 -3.66
N PHE A 43 -4.65 -2.92 -2.42
CA PHE A 43 -4.11 -3.57 -1.23
C PHE A 43 -5.18 -3.59 -0.13
N ALA A 44 -5.10 -4.59 0.74
CA ALA A 44 -6.07 -4.80 1.81
C ALA A 44 -5.63 -4.17 3.13
N ARG A 45 -4.31 -4.00 3.33
CA ARG A 45 -3.72 -3.57 4.61
C ARG A 45 -2.50 -2.68 4.38
N ALA A 46 -2.20 -1.83 5.35
CA ALA A 46 -1.05 -0.94 5.34
C ALA A 46 -0.34 -0.94 6.71
N VAL A 47 1.00 -0.87 6.71
CA VAL A 47 1.82 -0.71 7.92
C VAL A 47 2.74 0.49 7.74
N LEU A 48 2.73 1.39 8.72
CA LEU A 48 3.55 2.59 8.75
C LEU A 48 4.53 2.50 9.91
N GLN A 49 5.81 2.69 9.63
CA GLN A 49 6.89 2.60 10.61
C GLN A 49 7.61 3.95 10.70
N SER A 50 7.86 4.41 11.93
CA SER A 50 8.60 5.65 12.21
C SER A 50 7.96 6.95 11.66
N ALA A 51 6.74 6.90 11.11
CA ALA A 51 5.95 8.06 10.69
C ALA A 51 4.47 7.68 10.49
N THR A 52 3.58 8.68 10.48
CA THR A 52 2.13 8.54 10.25
C THR A 52 1.70 9.48 9.14
N CYS A 53 0.54 9.24 8.52
CA CYS A 53 0.00 10.17 7.54
C CYS A 53 -0.27 11.51 8.20
N SER A 54 0.33 12.56 7.65
CA SER A 54 0.03 13.93 8.01
C SER A 54 -1.33 14.30 7.44
N ASP A 55 -2.22 14.80 8.29
CA ASP A 55 -3.44 15.45 7.82
C ASP A 55 -3.05 16.69 7.01
N ALA A 56 -3.60 16.81 5.80
CA ALA A 56 -3.60 18.07 5.08
C ALA A 56 -4.65 18.97 5.74
N SER A 57 -4.24 19.70 6.78
CA SER A 57 -5.05 20.74 7.43
C SER A 57 -5.46 21.84 6.46
#